data_AF-A0A933IHD0-F1
#
_entry.id   AF-A0A933IHD0-F1
#
_cell.length_a   1.000
_cell.length_b   1.000
_cell.length_c   1.000
_cell.angle_alpha   90.00
_cell.angle_beta   90.00
_cell.angle_gamma   90.00
#
_symmetry.space_group_name_H-M   'P 1'
#
loop_
_entity.id
_entity.type
_entity.pdbx_description
1 polymer ?
#
loop_
_entity_poly.entity_id
_entity_poly.type
_entity_poly.pdbx_seq_one_letter_code
_entity_poly.pdbx_strand_id
1 'polypeptide(L)'
;NLPAGEGGMFVTNRPDLRERANRFRMFGEDIQESDRRAFDPARPLDGVREYNALMMGWMYRTNDLTAALCRSQLRRLDHWLANTRRNAAYLTEHLGKIPGITPPFVPPDSTSSYYQYRIRLDPRAAGVDLPPKAFRLKVLAALKAEGVEVSLWQTVPVPGQTLFQERTGYGLSCPWMCPLGEEVKYDLAEYPETVRLLADSIVIGSHSYPLFPQPMGLMRYYVEAIQRVFANLDQVVG
;
A
#
# COMPACT_ATOMS: atom_id res chain seq x y z
N ASN A 1 -2.16 -8.37 3.71
CA ASN A 1 -1.19 -8.30 2.58
C ASN A 1 -1.12 -9.66 1.90
N LEU A 2 -0.90 -9.69 0.59
CA LEU A 2 -0.74 -10.91 -0.19
C LEU A 2 0.60 -10.87 -0.94
N PRO A 3 1.74 -11.05 -0.25
CA PRO A 3 3.06 -10.96 -0.87
C PRO A 3 3.35 -12.20 -1.71
N ALA A 4 4.02 -12.03 -2.85
CA ALA A 4 4.46 -13.13 -3.72
C ALA A 4 5.89 -12.92 -4.27
N GLY A 5 6.72 -12.14 -3.54
CA GLY A 5 7.97 -11.59 -4.08
C GLY A 5 7.64 -10.39 -4.95
N GLU A 6 7.50 -10.64 -6.25
CA GLU A 6 7.03 -9.67 -7.24
C GLU A 6 5.88 -10.29 -8.05
N GLY A 7 4.85 -9.51 -8.37
CA GLY A 7 3.73 -9.99 -9.19
C GLY A 7 2.49 -9.12 -9.11
N GLY A 8 1.49 -9.46 -9.94
CA GLY A 8 0.20 -8.78 -9.98
C GLY A 8 -0.93 -9.72 -10.35
N MET A 9 -2.14 -9.37 -9.95
CA MET A 9 -3.37 -10.06 -10.33
C MET A 9 -4.33 -9.06 -10.95
N PHE A 10 -4.87 -9.40 -12.11
CA PHE A 10 -5.97 -8.68 -12.73
C PHE A 10 -7.25 -9.50 -12.51
N VAL A 11 -8.29 -8.88 -11.96
CA VAL A 11 -9.59 -9.51 -11.70
C VAL A 11 -10.69 -8.68 -12.32
N THR A 12 -11.69 -9.34 -12.90
CA THR A 12 -12.86 -8.69 -13.49
C THR A 12 -14.02 -9.67 -13.58
N ASN A 13 -15.24 -9.17 -13.45
CA ASN A 13 -16.47 -9.93 -13.70
C ASN A 13 -16.88 -9.92 -15.18
N ARG A 14 -16.11 -9.23 -16.04
CA ARG A 14 -16.37 -9.10 -17.48
C ARG A 14 -15.52 -10.08 -18.28
N PRO A 15 -16.13 -11.12 -18.89
CA PRO A 15 -15.38 -12.11 -19.67
C PRO A 15 -14.58 -11.47 -20.80
N ASP A 16 -15.14 -10.49 -21.50
CA ASP A 16 -14.48 -9.79 -22.60
C ASP A 16 -13.19 -9.06 -22.15
N LEU A 17 -13.20 -8.44 -20.96
CA LEU A 17 -12.02 -7.80 -20.38
C LEU A 17 -10.98 -8.82 -19.91
N ARG A 18 -11.43 -9.96 -19.36
CA ARG A 18 -10.53 -11.07 -18.98
C ARG A 18 -9.77 -11.58 -20.21
N GLU A 19 -10.48 -11.84 -21.31
CA GLU A 19 -9.86 -12.32 -22.54
C GLU A 19 -8.89 -11.29 -23.13
N ARG A 20 -9.28 -10.02 -23.14
CA ARG A 20 -8.40 -8.94 -23.60
C ARG A 20 -7.13 -8.83 -22.73
N ALA A 21 -7.25 -8.93 -21.41
CA ALA A 21 -6.10 -8.91 -20.50
C ALA A 21 -5.19 -10.13 -20.69
N ASN A 22 -5.77 -11.32 -20.92
CA ASN A 22 -5.03 -12.54 -21.22
C ASN A 22 -4.19 -12.43 -22.50
N ARG A 23 -4.76 -11.85 -23.57
CA ARG A 23 -4.00 -11.55 -24.78
C ARG A 23 -2.93 -10.50 -24.52
N PHE A 24 -3.29 -9.39 -23.88
CA PHE A 24 -2.39 -8.26 -23.62
C PHE A 24 -1.13 -8.65 -22.83
N ARG A 25 -1.25 -9.53 -21.81
CA ARG A 25 -0.10 -10.01 -21.02
C ARG A 25 0.81 -10.99 -21.78
N MET A 26 0.37 -11.46 -22.95
CA MET A 26 0.99 -12.47 -23.80
C MET A 26 1.23 -11.91 -25.22
N PHE A 27 1.87 -10.75 -25.35
CA PHE A 27 2.18 -10.16 -26.67
C PHE A 27 0.97 -9.88 -27.59
N GLY A 28 -0.26 -9.92 -27.07
CA GLY A 28 -1.48 -9.74 -27.85
C GLY A 28 -2.00 -11.02 -28.51
N GLU A 29 -1.41 -12.17 -28.19
CA GLU A 29 -1.74 -13.46 -28.80
C GLU A 29 -3.02 -14.07 -28.24
N ASP A 30 -3.82 -14.74 -29.08
CA ASP A 30 -4.93 -15.55 -28.60
C ASP A 30 -4.42 -16.83 -27.91
N ILE A 31 -4.77 -16.97 -26.64
CA ILE A 31 -4.37 -18.10 -25.80
C ILE A 31 -5.56 -18.87 -25.23
N GLN A 32 -6.78 -18.62 -25.72
CA GLN A 32 -8.00 -19.22 -25.16
C GLN A 32 -7.97 -20.74 -25.22
N GLU A 33 -7.54 -21.30 -26.34
CA GLU A 33 -7.48 -22.74 -26.52
C GLU A 33 -6.38 -23.37 -25.64
N SER A 34 -5.25 -22.68 -25.51
CA SER A 34 -4.16 -23.09 -24.63
C SER A 34 -4.55 -23.03 -23.14
N ASP A 35 -5.29 -21.99 -22.71
CA ASP A 35 -5.75 -21.83 -21.31
C ASP A 35 -6.86 -22.83 -20.93
N ARG A 36 -7.68 -23.28 -21.89
CA ARG A 36 -8.78 -24.23 -21.63
C ARG A 36 -8.33 -25.67 -21.46
N ARG A 37 -7.20 -26.04 -22.07
CA ARG A 37 -6.72 -27.43 -22.07
C ARG A 37 -5.90 -27.71 -20.81
N ALA A 38 -6.17 -28.84 -20.17
CA ALA A 38 -5.31 -29.33 -19.10
C ALA A 38 -3.91 -29.61 -19.64
N PHE A 39 -2.89 -29.45 -18.78
CA PHE A 39 -1.53 -29.87 -19.10
C PHE A 39 -1.52 -31.36 -19.47
N ASP A 40 -1.03 -31.67 -20.68
CA ASP A 40 -0.89 -33.04 -21.19
C ASP A 40 0.59 -33.25 -21.56
N PRO A 41 1.34 -34.07 -20.81
CA PRO A 41 2.76 -34.31 -21.10
C PRO A 41 3.01 -35.03 -22.44
N ALA A 42 1.98 -35.65 -23.04
CA ALA A 42 2.07 -36.27 -24.36
C ALA A 42 1.86 -35.26 -25.50
N ARG A 43 1.54 -34.00 -25.19
CA ARG A 43 1.35 -32.92 -26.17
C ARG A 43 2.30 -31.76 -25.87
N PRO A 44 3.11 -31.30 -26.83
CA PRO A 44 3.87 -30.08 -26.67
C PRO A 44 2.94 -28.91 -26.31
N LEU A 45 3.34 -28.10 -25.32
CA LEU A 45 2.58 -26.93 -24.85
C LEU A 45 2.31 -25.88 -25.95
N ASP A 46 3.15 -25.88 -26.99
CA ASP A 46 3.14 -25.01 -28.16
C ASP A 46 2.49 -25.65 -29.40
N GLY A 47 2.16 -26.94 -29.38
CA GLY A 47 1.73 -27.70 -30.57
C GLY A 47 0.38 -27.28 -31.17
N VAL A 48 -0.39 -26.43 -30.49
CA VAL A 48 -1.68 -25.89 -30.97
C VAL A 48 -1.74 -24.36 -30.96
N ARG A 49 -0.65 -23.69 -30.61
CA ARG A 49 -0.63 -22.23 -30.49
C ARG A 49 -0.40 -21.63 -31.88
N GLU A 50 -1.30 -20.75 -32.31
CA GLU A 50 -1.20 -20.10 -33.63
C GLU A 50 -0.01 -19.12 -33.70
N TYR A 51 0.50 -18.65 -32.55
CA TYR A 51 1.54 -17.62 -32.47
C TYR A 51 1.20 -16.36 -33.28
N ASN A 52 -0.06 -15.93 -33.21
CA ASN A 52 -0.59 -14.79 -33.93
C ASN A 52 -1.05 -13.70 -32.95
N ALA A 53 -0.47 -12.50 -33.07
CA ALA A 53 -0.84 -11.35 -32.25
C ALA A 53 -2.04 -10.63 -32.87
N LEU A 54 -3.19 -10.66 -32.17
CA LEU A 54 -4.44 -10.05 -32.64
C LEU A 54 -4.59 -8.58 -32.21
N MET A 55 -3.72 -8.11 -31.33
CA MET A 55 -3.67 -6.73 -30.83
C MET A 55 -2.27 -6.42 -30.30
N MET A 56 -2.00 -5.16 -29.99
CA MET A 56 -0.78 -4.80 -29.25
C MET A 56 -0.84 -5.36 -27.83
N GLY A 57 0.22 -6.03 -27.41
CA GLY A 57 0.42 -6.53 -26.06
C GLY A 57 1.91 -6.61 -25.72
N TRP A 58 2.20 -6.91 -24.47
CA TRP A 58 3.56 -6.97 -23.93
C TRP A 58 3.78 -8.26 -23.14
N MET A 59 5.00 -8.49 -22.71
CA MET A 59 5.34 -9.60 -21.83
C MET A 59 5.05 -9.25 -20.37
N TYR A 60 3.84 -9.54 -19.91
CA TYR A 60 3.45 -9.47 -18.49
C TYR A 60 3.10 -10.84 -17.92
N ARG A 61 3.75 -11.90 -18.44
CA ARG A 61 3.66 -13.25 -17.89
C ARG A 61 4.18 -13.29 -16.47
N THR A 62 3.46 -14.00 -15.60
CA THR A 62 3.99 -14.40 -14.30
C THR A 62 4.92 -15.62 -14.46
N ASN A 63 5.64 -15.97 -13.40
CA ASN A 63 6.44 -17.19 -13.32
C ASN A 63 5.83 -18.16 -12.30
N ASP A 64 6.16 -19.44 -12.43
CA ASP A 64 5.55 -20.50 -11.60
C ASP A 64 5.88 -20.38 -10.11
N LEU A 65 7.07 -19.86 -9.77
CA LEU A 65 7.49 -19.68 -8.37
C LEU A 65 6.65 -18.60 -7.67
N THR A 66 6.51 -17.43 -8.30
CA THR A 66 5.61 -16.36 -7.85
C THR A 66 4.18 -16.88 -7.73
N ALA A 67 3.69 -17.59 -8.75
CA ALA A 67 2.33 -18.12 -8.77
C ALA A 67 2.10 -19.13 -7.64
N ALA A 68 3.03 -20.06 -7.41
CA ALA A 68 2.98 -21.05 -6.34
C ALA A 68 2.97 -20.38 -4.96
N LEU A 69 3.85 -19.38 -4.73
CA LEU A 69 3.89 -18.62 -3.48
C LEU A 69 2.58 -17.84 -3.25
N CYS A 70 2.08 -17.14 -4.27
CA CYS A 70 0.81 -16.42 -4.21
C CYS A 70 -0.35 -17.36 -3.85
N ARG A 71 -0.47 -18.51 -4.52
CA ARG A 71 -1.49 -19.53 -4.21
C ARG A 71 -1.41 -20.04 -2.76
N SER A 72 -0.20 -20.23 -2.24
CA SER A 72 0.02 -20.63 -0.84
C SER A 72 -0.39 -19.53 0.15
N GLN A 73 -0.15 -18.25 -0.18
CA GLN A 73 -0.55 -17.12 0.65
C GLN A 73 -2.06 -16.86 0.59
N LEU A 74 -2.69 -17.02 -0.58
CA LEU A 74 -4.14 -16.87 -0.77
C LEU A 74 -4.95 -17.77 0.16
N ARG A 75 -4.53 -19.03 0.34
CA ARG A 75 -5.17 -19.97 1.28
C ARG A 75 -5.17 -19.51 2.74
N ARG A 76 -4.26 -18.61 3.11
CA ARG A 76 -4.08 -18.08 4.47
C ARG A 76 -4.55 -16.63 4.60
N LEU A 77 -5.04 -16.03 3.51
CA LEU A 77 -5.36 -14.61 3.46
C LEU A 77 -6.42 -14.23 4.49
N ASP A 78 -7.48 -15.02 4.61
CA ASP A 78 -8.57 -14.76 5.57
C ASP A 78 -8.07 -14.79 7.02
N HIS A 79 -7.20 -15.74 7.36
CA HIS A 79 -6.55 -15.80 8.67
C HIS A 79 -5.74 -14.54 8.96
N TRP A 80 -4.91 -14.11 8.00
CA TRP A 80 -4.10 -12.90 8.15
C TRP A 80 -4.96 -11.65 8.27
N LEU A 81 -6.00 -11.52 7.45
CA LEU A 81 -6.93 -10.39 7.50
C LEU A 81 -7.68 -10.34 8.84
N ALA A 82 -8.14 -11.48 9.35
CA ALA A 82 -8.79 -11.56 10.66
C ALA A 82 -7.83 -11.10 11.77
N ASN A 83 -6.57 -11.55 11.75
CA ASN A 83 -5.59 -11.13 12.75
C ASN A 83 -5.28 -9.63 12.65
N THR A 84 -5.05 -9.10 11.45
CA THR A 84 -4.80 -7.66 11.25
C THR A 84 -5.96 -6.82 11.76
N ARG A 85 -7.21 -7.18 11.40
CA ARG A 85 -8.40 -6.42 11.78
C ARG A 85 -8.61 -6.45 13.29
N ARG A 86 -8.35 -7.59 13.94
CA ARG A 86 -8.36 -7.72 15.40
C ARG A 86 -7.35 -6.77 16.06
N ASN A 87 -6.11 -6.77 15.56
CA ASN A 87 -5.05 -5.90 16.09
C ASN A 87 -5.36 -4.40 15.84
N ALA A 88 -5.80 -4.05 14.64
CA ALA A 88 -6.18 -2.70 14.26
C ALA A 88 -7.38 -2.17 15.08
N ALA A 89 -8.38 -3.01 15.35
CA ALA A 89 -9.52 -2.65 16.19
C ALA A 89 -9.07 -2.32 17.62
N TYR A 90 -8.19 -3.13 18.21
CA TYR A 90 -7.62 -2.87 19.53
C TYR A 90 -6.86 -1.54 19.55
N LEU A 91 -5.96 -1.32 18.59
CA LEU A 91 -5.25 -0.04 18.47
C LEU A 91 -6.24 1.14 18.29
N THR A 92 -7.28 0.97 17.48
CA THR A 92 -8.25 2.04 17.20
C THR A 92 -8.99 2.44 18.47
N GLU A 93 -9.50 1.45 19.20
CA GLU A 93 -10.25 1.68 20.42
C GLU A 93 -9.41 2.39 21.49
N HIS A 94 -8.17 1.95 21.70
CA HIS A 94 -7.34 2.48 22.78
C HIS A 94 -6.65 3.79 22.41
N LEU A 95 -6.15 3.93 21.19
CA LEU A 95 -5.46 5.16 20.76
C LEU A 95 -6.45 6.31 20.51
N GLY A 96 -7.69 6.02 20.12
CA GLY A 96 -8.73 7.05 19.95
C GLY A 96 -9.14 7.75 21.25
N LYS A 97 -8.69 7.26 22.41
CA LYS A 97 -8.91 7.87 23.73
C LYS A 97 -7.83 8.88 24.09
N ILE A 98 -6.75 8.99 23.31
CA ILE A 98 -5.59 9.84 23.59
C ILE A 98 -5.76 11.20 22.88
N PRO A 99 -5.80 12.33 23.61
CA PRO A 99 -5.85 13.65 22.98
C PRO A 99 -4.70 13.86 22.01
N GLY A 100 -5.01 14.33 20.80
CA GLY A 100 -4.03 14.52 19.73
C GLY A 100 -3.72 13.27 18.90
N ILE A 101 -4.37 12.14 19.11
CA ILE A 101 -4.27 10.98 18.21
C ILE A 101 -5.60 10.70 17.53
N THR A 102 -5.58 10.58 16.20
CA THR A 102 -6.75 10.13 15.42
C THR A 102 -6.41 8.82 14.68
N PRO A 103 -7.03 7.69 15.07
CA PRO A 103 -6.94 6.42 14.34
C PRO A 103 -7.47 6.48 12.90
N PRO A 104 -7.16 5.49 12.04
CA PRO A 104 -7.71 5.43 10.69
C PRO A 104 -9.22 5.18 10.71
N PHE A 105 -9.97 5.93 9.90
CA PHE A 105 -11.41 5.76 9.74
C PHE A 105 -11.74 4.67 8.71
N VAL A 106 -12.73 3.83 9.01
CA VAL A 106 -13.31 2.86 8.09
C VAL A 106 -14.79 3.21 7.88
N PRO A 107 -15.24 3.48 6.65
CA PRO A 107 -16.65 3.75 6.37
C PRO A 107 -17.56 2.57 6.77
N PRO A 108 -18.83 2.82 7.18
CA PRO A 108 -19.74 1.77 7.67
C PRO A 108 -19.91 0.56 6.73
N ASP A 109 -19.99 0.79 5.42
CA ASP A 109 -20.20 -0.24 4.40
C ASP A 109 -18.90 -0.75 3.78
N SER A 110 -17.80 -0.72 4.54
CA SER A 110 -16.47 -1.07 4.06
C SER A 110 -15.66 -1.84 5.09
N THR A 111 -14.70 -2.61 4.60
CA THR A 111 -13.69 -3.24 5.45
C THR A 111 -12.31 -2.82 4.99
N SER A 112 -11.39 -2.63 5.93
CA SER A 112 -9.98 -2.37 5.61
C SER A 112 -9.18 -3.67 5.71
N SER A 113 -8.21 -3.83 4.82
CA SER A 113 -7.15 -4.84 4.95
C SER A 113 -6.01 -4.37 5.86
N TYR A 114 -6.00 -3.07 6.19
CA TYR A 114 -4.95 -2.37 6.93
C TYR A 114 -3.56 -2.75 6.43
N TYR A 115 -3.33 -2.59 5.11
CA TYR A 115 -1.99 -2.69 4.53
C TYR A 115 -0.98 -1.86 5.35
N GLN A 116 -1.45 -0.70 5.81
CA GLN A 116 -0.83 0.08 6.87
C GLN A 116 -1.87 0.57 7.88
N TYR A 117 -1.45 0.66 9.13
CA TYR A 117 -2.23 1.28 10.19
C TYR A 117 -1.67 2.68 10.48
N ARG A 118 -2.25 3.70 9.84
CA ARG A 118 -1.81 5.09 9.96
C ARG A 118 -2.66 5.84 10.99
N ILE A 119 -2.00 6.55 11.90
CA ILE A 119 -2.63 7.49 12.82
C ILE A 119 -2.26 8.93 12.45
N ARG A 120 -3.18 9.88 12.67
CA ARG A 120 -2.90 11.32 12.64
C ARG A 120 -2.48 11.78 14.03
N LEU A 121 -1.62 12.79 14.08
CA LEU A 121 -1.09 13.43 15.27
C LEU A 121 -1.43 14.93 15.21
N ASP A 122 -2.23 15.41 16.15
CA ASP A 122 -2.60 16.82 16.27
C ASP A 122 -1.91 17.44 17.49
N PRO A 123 -0.89 18.29 17.30
CA PRO A 123 -0.17 18.92 18.41
C PRO A 123 -1.09 19.80 19.27
N ARG A 124 -2.04 20.52 18.67
CA ARG A 124 -2.93 21.43 19.41
C ARG A 124 -3.87 20.65 20.31
N ALA A 125 -4.46 19.58 19.79
CA ALA A 125 -5.30 18.69 20.59
C ALA A 125 -4.50 17.91 21.67
N ALA A 126 -3.18 17.76 21.47
CA ALA A 126 -2.26 17.23 22.46
C ALA A 126 -1.76 18.28 23.48
N GLY A 127 -2.18 19.55 23.38
CA GLY A 127 -1.74 20.63 24.27
C GLY A 127 -0.32 21.15 24.00
N VAL A 128 0.21 20.93 22.79
CA VAL A 128 1.56 21.33 22.37
C VAL A 128 1.48 22.40 21.28
N ASP A 129 2.21 23.50 21.44
CA ASP A 129 2.37 24.53 20.40
C ASP A 129 3.60 24.26 19.52
N LEU A 130 3.46 23.29 18.63
CA LEU A 130 4.49 22.97 17.62
C LEU A 130 3.88 22.80 16.23
N PRO A 131 4.63 23.13 15.16
CA PRO A 131 4.24 22.76 13.81
C PRO A 131 4.03 21.24 13.69
N PRO A 132 2.99 20.74 12.99
CA PRO A 132 2.66 19.30 12.96
C PRO A 132 3.81 18.40 12.52
N LYS A 133 4.61 18.84 11.53
CA LYS A 133 5.78 18.10 11.07
C LYS A 133 6.86 17.96 12.15
N ALA A 134 7.10 19.01 12.94
CA ALA A 134 8.08 18.99 14.02
C ALA A 134 7.60 18.09 15.17
N PHE A 135 6.33 18.27 15.59
CA PHE A 135 5.69 17.42 16.60
C PHE A 135 5.75 15.94 16.21
N ARG A 136 5.36 15.62 14.98
CA ARG A 136 5.41 14.26 14.45
C ARG A 136 6.80 13.64 14.54
N LEU A 137 7.86 14.38 14.17
CA LEU A 137 9.22 13.84 14.18
C LEU A 137 9.70 13.57 15.61
N LYS A 138 9.38 14.44 16.57
CA LYS A 138 9.69 14.24 17.99
C LYS A 138 8.94 13.03 18.58
N VAL A 139 7.63 12.93 18.33
CA VAL A 139 6.82 11.78 18.75
C VAL A 139 7.31 10.48 18.10
N LEU A 140 7.63 10.50 16.80
CA LEU A 140 8.19 9.34 16.09
C LEU A 140 9.50 8.87 16.76
N ALA A 141 10.39 9.80 17.10
CA ALA A 141 11.66 9.47 17.74
C ALA A 141 11.45 8.87 19.15
N ALA A 142 10.58 9.46 19.97
CA ALA A 142 10.26 8.95 21.31
C ALA A 142 9.61 7.55 21.25
N LEU A 143 8.65 7.35 20.35
CA LEU A 143 8.01 6.04 20.18
C LEU A 143 9.00 4.95 19.75
N LYS A 144 9.95 5.28 18.87
CA LYS A 144 11.04 4.36 18.52
C LYS A 144 11.94 4.04 19.70
N ALA A 145 12.26 5.04 20.53
CA ALA A 145 13.08 4.83 21.74
C ALA A 145 12.37 3.92 22.76
N GLU A 146 11.05 3.99 22.84
CA GLU A 146 10.20 3.09 23.64
C GLU A 146 9.96 1.70 22.99
N GLY A 147 10.56 1.44 21.82
CA GLY A 147 10.46 0.15 21.13
C GLY A 147 9.19 -0.06 20.30
N VAL A 148 8.40 0.99 20.05
CA VAL A 148 7.24 0.92 19.16
C VAL A 148 7.72 0.96 17.71
N GLU A 149 7.33 -0.03 16.91
CA GLU A 149 7.62 0.01 15.47
C GLU A 149 6.74 1.06 14.80
N VAL A 150 7.33 2.22 14.51
CA VAL A 150 6.68 3.30 13.79
C VAL A 150 7.53 3.82 12.63
N SER A 151 6.86 4.24 11.56
CA SER A 151 7.50 4.81 10.37
C SER A 151 6.65 5.92 9.78
N LEU A 152 7.22 6.71 8.85
CA LEU A 152 6.48 7.81 8.21
C LEU A 152 5.68 7.39 6.98
N TRP A 153 6.14 6.33 6.30
CA TRP A 153 5.72 5.86 4.97
C TRP A 153 4.40 6.43 4.48
N GLN A 154 4.27 7.13 3.35
CA GLN A 154 5.28 7.83 2.55
C GLN A 154 5.48 9.26 3.09
N THR A 155 6.44 10.03 2.56
CA THR A 155 6.74 11.41 3.00
C THR A 155 6.64 12.47 1.92
N VAL A 156 6.47 12.07 0.66
CA VAL A 156 6.38 12.95 -0.51
C VAL A 156 5.20 12.51 -1.36
N PRO A 157 4.26 13.41 -1.72
CA PRO A 157 3.19 13.11 -2.67
C PRO A 157 3.76 12.68 -4.03
N VAL A 158 3.06 11.84 -4.78
CA VAL A 158 3.52 11.42 -6.11
C VAL A 158 3.87 12.61 -7.03
N PRO A 159 3.02 13.65 -7.18
CA PRO A 159 3.38 14.84 -7.96
C PRO A 159 4.65 15.55 -7.48
N GLY A 160 4.95 15.50 -6.17
CA GLY A 160 6.11 16.16 -5.57
C GLY A 160 7.42 15.39 -5.68
N GLN A 161 7.41 14.18 -6.26
CA GLN A 161 8.65 13.44 -6.49
C GLN A 161 9.47 14.11 -7.61
N THR A 162 10.80 14.07 -7.47
CA THR A 162 11.75 14.70 -8.41
C THR A 162 11.48 14.33 -9.87
N LEU A 163 11.10 13.08 -10.14
CA LEU A 163 10.75 12.60 -11.48
C LEU A 163 9.71 13.50 -12.18
N PHE A 164 8.67 13.91 -11.46
CA PHE A 164 7.58 14.71 -12.00
C PHE A 164 7.90 16.20 -11.99
N GLN A 165 8.59 16.68 -10.95
CA GLN A 165 9.01 18.08 -10.83
C GLN A 165 10.04 18.47 -11.91
N GLU A 166 11.01 17.60 -12.16
CA GLU A 166 12.03 17.79 -13.20
C GLU A 166 11.60 17.26 -14.58
N ARG A 167 10.45 16.58 -14.66
CA ARG A 167 9.91 15.97 -15.89
C ARG A 167 10.95 15.05 -16.58
N THR A 168 11.56 14.15 -15.81
CA THR A 168 12.62 13.22 -16.26
C THR A 168 12.08 11.79 -16.41
N GLY A 169 12.70 10.95 -17.24
CA GLY A 169 12.46 9.49 -17.27
C GLY A 169 12.02 8.91 -18.62
N TYR A 170 10.98 9.48 -19.23
CA TYR A 170 10.62 9.21 -20.64
C TYR A 170 11.15 10.35 -21.51
N GLY A 171 11.45 10.08 -22.79
CA GLY A 171 12.08 11.05 -23.71
C GLY A 171 11.32 12.38 -23.85
N LEU A 172 11.80 13.27 -24.72
CA LEU A 172 11.24 14.63 -24.89
C LEU A 172 9.79 14.69 -25.43
N SER A 173 9.05 13.58 -25.48
CA SER A 173 7.66 13.53 -25.96
C SER A 173 6.71 13.19 -24.80
N CYS A 174 5.83 12.20 -24.96
CA CYS A 174 4.94 11.77 -23.90
C CYS A 174 5.73 11.11 -22.74
N PRO A 175 5.39 11.38 -21.46
CA PRO A 175 4.20 12.10 -20.99
C PRO A 175 4.39 13.62 -20.80
N TRP A 176 5.58 14.19 -21.06
CA TRP A 176 5.88 15.60 -20.74
C TRP A 176 5.33 16.59 -21.77
N MET A 177 5.48 16.25 -23.06
CA MET A 177 5.00 17.00 -24.21
C MET A 177 4.24 16.04 -25.11
N CYS A 178 3.00 15.74 -24.76
CA CYS A 178 2.18 14.78 -25.50
C CYS A 178 1.21 15.53 -26.42
N PRO A 179 1.35 15.45 -27.77
CA PRO A 179 0.52 16.23 -28.71
C PRO A 179 -0.97 15.92 -28.63
N LEU A 180 -1.33 14.75 -28.11
CA LEU A 180 -2.70 14.26 -27.95
C LEU A 180 -3.20 14.40 -26.51
N GLY A 181 -2.41 14.95 -25.59
CA GLY A 181 -2.73 15.08 -24.18
C GLY A 181 -2.77 16.53 -23.73
N GLU A 182 -3.42 16.76 -22.58
CA GLU A 182 -3.37 18.05 -21.90
C GLU A 182 -2.06 18.20 -21.12
N GLU A 183 -1.63 19.45 -20.91
CA GLU A 183 -0.50 19.70 -20.02
C GLU A 183 -0.87 19.34 -18.58
N VAL A 184 -0.05 18.49 -17.95
CA VAL A 184 -0.20 18.16 -16.53
C VAL A 184 0.70 19.06 -15.69
N LYS A 185 0.09 19.73 -14.72
CA LYS A 185 0.79 20.50 -13.68
C LYS A 185 0.95 19.64 -12.44
N TYR A 186 2.16 19.61 -11.90
CA TYR A 186 2.49 18.85 -10.68
C TYR A 186 2.58 19.79 -9.47
N ASP A 187 1.62 20.70 -9.33
CA ASP A 187 1.61 21.67 -8.22
C ASP A 187 1.08 21.02 -6.93
N LEU A 188 1.87 21.10 -5.86
CA LEU A 188 1.49 20.56 -4.56
C LEU A 188 0.40 21.38 -3.86
N ALA A 189 0.22 22.65 -4.25
CA ALA A 189 -0.85 23.49 -3.72
C ALA A 189 -2.26 22.95 -4.08
N GLU A 190 -2.36 22.13 -5.13
CA GLU A 190 -3.60 21.43 -5.51
C GLU A 190 -3.93 20.25 -4.59
N TYR A 191 -2.99 19.82 -3.73
CA TYR A 191 -3.14 18.65 -2.86
C TYR A 191 -2.90 18.99 -1.36
N PRO A 192 -3.58 20.02 -0.80
CA PRO A 192 -3.29 20.50 0.55
C PRO A 192 -3.55 19.43 1.63
N GLU A 193 -4.58 18.61 1.45
CA GLU A 193 -4.90 17.53 2.39
C GLU A 193 -3.88 16.39 2.37
N THR A 194 -3.32 16.08 1.19
CA THR A 194 -2.21 15.13 1.06
C THR A 194 -0.98 15.66 1.79
N VAL A 195 -0.62 16.92 1.56
CA VAL A 195 0.53 17.55 2.23
C VAL A 195 0.32 17.57 3.75
N ARG A 196 -0.90 17.89 4.22
CA ARG A 196 -1.26 17.88 5.63
C ARG A 196 -1.14 16.49 6.25
N LEU A 197 -1.73 15.47 5.61
CA LEU A 197 -1.62 14.07 6.02
C LEU A 197 -0.16 13.63 6.15
N LEU A 198 0.68 13.97 5.18
CA LEU A 198 2.09 13.62 5.19
C LEU A 198 2.91 14.41 6.21
N ALA A 199 2.41 15.54 6.70
CA ALA A 199 3.07 16.32 7.75
C ALA A 199 2.76 15.79 9.15
N ASP A 200 1.55 15.27 9.37
CA ASP A 200 1.02 15.02 10.72
C ASP A 200 0.71 13.55 11.02
N SER A 201 1.12 12.61 10.17
CA SER A 201 0.80 11.19 10.38
C SER A 201 2.01 10.27 10.44
N ILE A 202 1.86 9.19 11.21
CA ILE A 202 2.79 8.07 11.30
C ILE A 202 2.05 6.75 11.08
N VAL A 203 2.80 5.73 10.70
CA VAL A 203 2.32 4.36 10.53
C VAL A 203 2.85 3.51 11.68
N ILE A 204 1.95 2.81 12.37
CA ILE A 204 2.30 1.75 13.33
C ILE A 204 2.46 0.44 12.56
N GLY A 205 3.58 -0.24 12.78
CA GLY A 205 4.00 -1.42 12.03
C GLY A 205 4.56 -1.05 10.65
N SER A 206 5.88 -1.12 10.50
CA SER A 206 6.54 -0.90 9.21
C SER A 206 6.30 -2.06 8.24
N HIS A 207 6.82 -1.95 7.02
CA HIS A 207 6.81 -3.06 6.06
C HIS A 207 7.54 -4.31 6.59
N SER A 208 8.54 -4.11 7.44
CA SER A 208 9.31 -5.20 8.06
C SER A 208 8.56 -5.85 9.23
N TYR A 209 7.72 -5.08 9.92
CA TYR A 209 6.90 -5.57 11.03
C TYR A 209 5.43 -5.13 10.86
N PRO A 210 4.74 -5.62 9.82
CA PRO A 210 3.35 -5.27 9.58
C PRO A 210 2.48 -5.83 10.69
N LEU A 211 1.22 -5.38 10.82
CA LEU A 211 0.32 -5.83 11.90
C LEU A 211 -0.15 -7.29 11.74
N PHE A 212 -0.23 -7.79 10.51
CA PHE A 212 -0.91 -9.06 10.21
C PHE A 212 -0.30 -10.32 10.83
N PRO A 213 1.02 -10.46 11.05
CA PRO A 213 1.61 -11.60 11.72
C PRO A 213 1.83 -11.36 13.23
N GLN A 214 1.47 -10.18 13.76
CA GLN A 214 1.78 -9.83 15.15
C GLN A 214 0.75 -10.41 16.14
N PRO A 215 1.20 -10.83 17.34
CA PRO A 215 0.30 -11.24 18.41
C PRO A 215 -0.38 -10.02 19.05
N MET A 216 -1.56 -10.24 19.63
CA MET A 216 -2.29 -9.20 20.36
C MET A 216 -1.47 -8.61 21.52
N GLY A 217 -0.63 -9.41 22.18
CA GLY A 217 0.23 -8.93 23.26
C GLY A 217 1.13 -7.77 22.85
N LEU A 218 1.65 -7.78 21.62
CA LEU A 218 2.45 -6.67 21.10
C LEU A 218 1.64 -5.38 20.98
N MET A 219 0.37 -5.46 20.57
CA MET A 219 -0.50 -4.30 20.47
C MET A 219 -0.78 -3.67 21.84
N ARG A 220 -0.82 -4.48 22.91
CA ARG A 220 -0.94 -3.99 24.28
C ARG A 220 0.28 -3.19 24.70
N TYR A 221 1.49 -3.71 24.45
CA TYR A 221 2.73 -2.99 24.73
C TYR A 221 2.86 -1.71 23.90
N TYR A 222 2.44 -1.72 22.63
CA TYR A 222 2.42 -0.52 21.81
C TYR A 222 1.47 0.54 22.37
N VAL A 223 0.25 0.16 22.76
CA VAL A 223 -0.68 1.10 23.41
C VAL A 223 -0.09 1.68 24.69
N GLU A 224 0.49 0.84 25.54
CA GLU A 224 1.10 1.29 26.80
C GLU A 224 2.24 2.29 26.57
N ALA A 225 3.15 1.98 25.64
CA ALA A 225 4.26 2.86 25.27
C ALA A 225 3.75 4.18 24.66
N ILE A 226 2.75 4.14 23.78
CA ILE A 226 2.17 5.36 23.20
C ILE A 226 1.51 6.21 24.29
N GLN A 227 0.76 5.60 25.22
CA GLN A 227 0.18 6.31 26.36
C GLN A 227 1.25 6.97 27.23
N ARG A 228 2.36 6.26 27.49
CA ARG A 228 3.49 6.80 28.26
C ARG A 228 4.13 8.01 27.57
N VAL A 229 4.39 7.92 26.27
CA VAL A 229 4.94 9.04 25.48
C VAL A 229 3.99 10.24 25.52
N PHE A 230 2.68 10.02 25.34
CA PHE A 230 1.70 11.10 25.35
C PHE A 230 1.43 11.69 26.74
N ALA A 231 1.68 10.93 27.81
CA ALA A 231 1.62 11.43 29.18
C ALA A 231 2.84 12.31 29.57
N ASN A 232 3.94 12.25 28.81
CA ASN A 232 5.19 12.96 29.09
C ASN A 232 5.61 13.83 27.88
N LEU A 233 4.65 14.45 27.19
CA LEU A 233 4.92 15.21 25.96
C LEU A 233 5.86 16.40 26.20
N ASP A 234 5.86 17.00 27.39
CA ASP A 234 6.78 18.06 27.78
C ASP A 234 8.25 17.64 27.62
N GLN A 235 8.59 16.41 28.03
CA GLN A 235 9.94 15.85 27.86
C GLN A 235 10.23 15.44 26.42
N VAL A 236 9.21 15.04 25.67
CA VAL A 236 9.33 14.64 24.26
C VAL A 236 9.55 15.87 23.37
N VAL A 237 8.88 16.99 23.68
CA VAL A 237 8.85 18.20 22.86
C VAL A 237 9.87 19.26 23.28
N GLY A 238 10.38 19.21 24.51
CA GLY A 238 11.58 19.94 24.95
C GLY A 238 12.79 19.67 24.07
#